data_AF-M6KMT8-F1
#
_entry.id   AF-M6KMT8-F1
#
_cell.length_a   1.000
_cell.length_b   1.000
_cell.length_c   1.000
_cell.angle_alpha   90.00
_cell.angle_beta   90.00
_cell.angle_gamma   90.00
#
_symmetry.space_group_name_H-M   'P 1'
#
loop_
_entity.id
_entity.type
_entity.pdbx_description
1 polymer ?
#
loop_
_entity_poly.entity_id
_entity_poly.type
_entity_poly.pdbx_seq_one_letter_code
_entity_poly.pdbx_strand_id
1 'polypeptide(L)'
;MLFGSEKGLFVAAPIRKSGKIIGVLTVIKPKKSLIPFIESARKKFWNLSLYVALSIIILFISILYFLFSPIRKLSEYISALRFQKRVPFPKISIPEIRGLGEEMDRLFRELAGKEYVENYVQSMTHEIKSPLSSLLASSELIIENPDRLESLVSNIQLEGRRIQTILEKLLELSSLENQSQLEKN
;
A
#
# COMPACT_ATOMS: atom_id res chain seq x y z
N MET A 1 25.10 72.87 16.08
CA MET A 1 23.74 72.38 16.38
C MET A 1 23.21 71.66 15.13
N LEU A 2 22.91 70.37 15.30
CA LEU A 2 21.88 69.58 14.61
C LEU A 2 21.78 69.65 13.08
N PHE A 3 22.52 68.79 12.37
CA PHE A 3 21.99 68.16 11.15
C PHE A 3 22.27 66.67 11.20
N GLY A 4 21.22 65.91 11.55
CA GLY A 4 21.23 64.45 11.62
C GLY A 4 21.65 63.83 10.29
N SER A 5 22.23 62.63 10.39
CA SER A 5 22.86 61.90 9.31
C SER A 5 21.87 61.37 8.26
N GLU A 6 21.20 62.25 7.52
CA GLU A 6 20.62 61.85 6.24
C GLU A 6 21.76 61.77 5.21
N LYS A 7 22.09 60.54 4.79
CA LYS A 7 23.10 60.24 3.77
C LYS A 7 22.69 60.88 2.44
N GLY A 8 23.04 62.14 2.21
CA GLY A 8 22.84 62.88 0.95
C GLY A 8 24.04 62.76 0.01
N LEU A 9 23.87 63.11 -1.26
CA LEU A 9 25.00 63.44 -2.12
C LEU A 9 25.38 64.90 -1.83
N PHE A 10 26.64 65.15 -1.52
CA PHE A 10 27.17 66.48 -1.22
C PHE A 10 28.13 66.89 -2.32
N VAL A 11 27.88 68.03 -2.95
CA VAL A 11 28.82 68.67 -3.86
C VAL A 11 29.12 70.06 -3.30
N ALA A 12 30.41 70.34 -3.10
CA ALA A 12 30.88 71.61 -2.54
C ALA A 12 31.78 72.32 -3.54
N ALA A 13 31.53 73.61 -3.75
CA ALA A 13 32.34 74.47 -4.62
C ALA A 13 32.92 75.65 -3.80
N PRO A 14 34.24 75.90 -3.86
CA PRO A 14 34.86 76.98 -3.12
C PRO A 14 34.58 78.33 -3.79
N ILE A 15 34.21 79.34 -3.00
CA ILE A 15 34.06 80.72 -3.44
C ILE A 15 35.42 81.41 -3.25
N ARG A 16 36.04 81.85 -4.34
CA ARG A 16 37.35 82.51 -4.33
C ARG A 16 37.23 84.01 -4.62
N LYS A 17 37.98 84.83 -3.90
CA LYS A 17 38.19 86.26 -4.18
C LYS A 17 39.68 86.56 -4.15
N SER A 18 40.21 87.12 -5.24
CA SER A 18 41.65 87.42 -5.40
C SER A 18 42.56 86.21 -5.10
N GLY A 19 42.19 85.03 -5.59
CA GLY A 19 42.95 83.78 -5.39
C GLY A 19 42.80 83.14 -4.01
N LYS A 20 42.22 83.82 -3.02
CA LYS A 20 41.95 83.25 -1.68
C LYS A 20 40.53 82.70 -1.59
N ILE A 21 40.37 81.52 -1.02
CA ILE A 21 39.06 80.92 -0.73
C ILE A 21 38.46 81.70 0.45
N ILE A 22 37.33 82.35 0.23
CA ILE A 22 36.61 83.16 1.23
C ILE A 22 35.33 82.48 1.74
N GLY A 23 34.95 81.35 1.14
CA GLY A 23 33.79 80.57 1.56
C GLY A 23 33.62 79.30 0.73
N VAL A 24 32.62 78.49 1.07
CA VAL A 24 32.25 77.27 0.34
C VAL A 24 30.74 77.23 0.19
N LEU A 25 30.27 76.97 -1.03
CA LEU A 25 28.87 76.69 -1.31
C LEU A 25 28.68 75.18 -1.38
N THR A 26 27.86 74.62 -0.50
CA THR A 26 27.53 73.18 -0.49
C THR A 26 26.09 72.97 -0.92
N VAL A 27 25.88 72.16 -1.95
CA VAL A 27 24.55 71.71 -2.37
C VAL A 27 24.34 70.29 -1.86
N ILE A 28 23.20 70.07 -1.20
CA ILE A 28 22.81 68.79 -0.62
C ILE A 28 21.63 68.24 -1.42
N LYS A 29 21.80 67.07 -2.05
CA LYS A 29 20.67 66.34 -2.65
C LYS A 29 20.22 65.23 -1.68
N PRO A 30 19.05 65.36 -1.02
CA PRO A 30 18.54 64.32 -0.13
C PRO A 30 18.20 63.06 -0.94
N LYS A 31 18.67 61.88 -0.51
CA LYS A 31 18.40 60.58 -1.17
C LYS A 31 16.94 60.09 -1.05
N LYS A 32 16.06 60.88 -0.43
CA LYS A 32 14.63 60.55 -0.21
C LYS A 32 13.85 60.26 -1.49
N SER A 33 14.35 60.59 -2.67
CA SER A 33 13.70 60.25 -3.95
C SER A 33 13.85 58.78 -4.40
N LEU A 34 14.55 57.92 -3.65
CA LEU A 34 14.67 56.47 -3.96
C LEU A 34 13.73 55.57 -3.13
N ILE A 35 13.16 56.08 -2.03
CA ILE A 35 12.28 55.33 -1.13
C ILE A 35 11.01 54.79 -1.82
N PRO A 36 10.28 55.57 -2.65
CA PRO A 36 9.06 55.05 -3.30
C PRO A 36 9.33 53.93 -4.33
N PHE A 37 10.55 53.86 -4.89
CA PHE A 37 10.97 52.75 -5.75
C PHE A 37 11.25 51.47 -4.95
N ILE A 38 11.83 51.59 -3.75
CA ILE A 38 12.15 50.45 -2.89
C ILE A 38 10.88 49.81 -2.30
N GLU A 39 9.90 50.62 -1.89
CA GLU A 39 8.64 50.09 -1.33
C GLU A 39 7.78 49.36 -2.37
N SER A 40 7.71 49.90 -3.58
CA SER A 40 7.01 49.26 -4.71
C SER A 40 7.69 47.96 -5.15
N ALA A 41 9.03 47.91 -5.10
CA ALA A 41 9.79 46.69 -5.33
C ALA A 41 9.55 45.66 -4.22
N ARG A 42 9.50 46.09 -2.96
CA ARG A 42 9.31 45.20 -1.79
C ARG A 42 7.97 44.46 -1.82
N LYS A 43 6.88 45.15 -2.20
CA LYS A 43 5.55 44.52 -2.29
C LYS A 43 5.47 43.50 -3.43
N LYS A 44 6.08 43.81 -4.59
CA LYS A 44 6.17 42.86 -5.71
C LYS A 44 7.02 41.64 -5.36
N PHE A 45 8.14 41.83 -4.66
CA PHE A 45 8.98 40.74 -4.16
C PHE A 45 8.23 39.85 -3.18
N TRP A 46 7.46 40.41 -2.24
CA TRP A 46 6.71 39.62 -1.26
C TRP A 46 5.67 38.70 -1.91
N ASN A 47 4.90 39.25 -2.86
CA ASN A 47 3.91 38.45 -3.59
C ASN A 47 4.59 37.34 -4.40
N LEU A 48 5.70 37.63 -5.08
CA LEU A 48 6.46 36.64 -5.83
C LEU A 48 6.99 35.53 -4.92
N SER A 49 7.60 35.89 -3.78
CA SER A 49 8.09 34.93 -2.78
C SER A 49 6.95 34.04 -2.25
N LEU A 50 5.76 34.60 -2.03
CA LEU A 50 4.60 33.84 -1.58
C LEU A 50 4.15 32.81 -2.62
N TYR A 51 4.08 33.19 -3.90
CA TYR A 51 3.74 32.26 -4.98
C TYR A 51 4.76 31.13 -5.12
N VAL A 52 6.05 31.44 -5.03
CA VAL A 52 7.12 30.43 -5.07
C VAL A 52 7.03 29.48 -3.88
N ALA A 53 6.84 30.00 -2.67
CA ALA A 53 6.70 29.19 -1.47
C ALA A 53 5.48 28.26 -1.58
N LEU A 54 4.33 28.77 -2.03
CA LEU A 54 3.12 27.97 -2.20
C LEU A 54 3.31 26.88 -3.27
N SER A 55 3.98 27.21 -4.37
CA SER A 55 4.29 26.25 -5.44
C SER A 55 5.17 25.10 -4.93
N ILE A 56 6.19 25.39 -4.12
CA ILE A 56 7.05 24.38 -3.51
C ILE A 56 6.24 23.47 -2.58
N ILE A 57 5.35 24.04 -1.76
CA ILE A 57 4.50 23.25 -0.85
C ILE A 57 3.60 22.30 -1.64
N ILE A 58 2.93 22.80 -2.69
CA ILE A 58 2.05 21.99 -3.53
C ILE A 58 2.84 20.86 -4.21
N LEU A 59 4.01 21.19 -4.76
CA LEU A 59 4.89 20.21 -5.40
C LEU A 59 5.33 19.13 -4.40
N PHE A 60 5.74 19.54 -3.21
CA PHE A 60 6.16 18.61 -2.16
C PHE A 60 5.03 17.66 -1.74
N ILE A 61 3.83 18.18 -1.50
CA ILE A 61 2.65 17.36 -1.15
C ILE A 61 2.32 16.38 -2.30
N SER A 62 2.40 16.85 -3.55
CA SER A 62 2.13 16.01 -4.72
C SER A 62 3.12 14.85 -4.84
N ILE A 63 4.42 15.12 -4.66
CA ILE A 63 5.47 14.09 -4.65
C ILE A 63 5.22 13.10 -3.52
N LEU A 64 4.92 13.59 -2.31
CA LEU A 64 4.66 12.74 -1.15
C LEU A 64 3.47 11.80 -1.43
N TYR A 65 2.37 12.35 -1.94
CA TYR A 65 1.20 11.54 -2.29
C TYR A 65 1.54 10.46 -3.33
N PHE A 66 2.30 10.80 -4.36
CA PHE A 66 2.70 9.84 -5.39
C PHE A 66 3.61 8.72 -4.85
N LEU A 67 4.54 9.05 -3.95
CA LEU A 67 5.47 8.08 -3.35
C LEU A 67 4.77 7.12 -2.37
N PHE A 68 3.83 7.61 -1.55
CA PHE A 68 3.19 6.77 -0.53
C PHE A 68 1.94 6.05 -1.02
N SER A 69 1.28 6.51 -2.09
CA SER A 69 0.08 5.87 -2.64
C SER A 69 0.27 4.38 -3.00
N PRO A 70 1.36 3.96 -3.69
CA PRO A 70 1.66 2.56 -3.97
C PRO A 70 1.72 1.66 -2.74
N ILE A 71 2.40 2.11 -1.68
CA ILE A 71 2.59 1.36 -0.43
C ILE A 71 1.24 1.17 0.27
N ARG A 72 0.44 2.24 0.34
CA ARG A 72 -0.90 2.19 0.94
C ARG A 72 -1.83 1.21 0.21
N LYS A 73 -1.84 1.25 -1.12
CA LYS A 73 -2.63 0.31 -1.94
C LYS A 73 -2.23 -1.14 -1.68
N LEU A 74 -0.93 -1.43 -1.60
CA LEU A 74 -0.45 -2.77 -1.31
C LEU A 74 -0.84 -3.21 0.11
N SER A 75 -0.71 -2.33 1.10
CA SER A 75 -1.10 -2.63 2.49
C SER A 75 -2.60 -2.93 2.63
N GLU A 76 -3.46 -2.17 1.96
CA GLU A 76 -4.90 -2.39 1.92
C GLU A 76 -5.24 -3.74 1.25
N TYR A 77 -4.54 -4.09 0.17
CA TYR A 77 -4.68 -5.37 -0.52
C TYR A 77 -4.30 -6.57 0.36
N ILE A 78 -3.12 -6.56 0.98
CA ILE A 78 -2.68 -7.63 1.89
C ILE A 78 -3.62 -7.76 3.09
N SER A 79 -4.10 -6.64 3.63
CA SER A 79 -5.07 -6.64 4.72
C SER A 79 -6.40 -7.29 4.32
N ALA A 80 -6.83 -7.13 3.07
CA ALA A 80 -8.04 -7.77 2.55
C ALA A 80 -7.86 -9.29 2.33
N LEU A 81 -6.68 -9.73 1.88
CA LEU A 81 -6.37 -11.16 1.73
C LEU A 81 -6.45 -11.92 3.06
N ARG A 82 -6.05 -11.30 4.18
CA ARG A 82 -6.17 -11.91 5.52
C ARG A 82 -7.59 -12.29 5.91
N PHE A 83 -8.60 -11.65 5.33
CA PHE A 83 -10.02 -11.97 5.59
C PHE A 83 -10.60 -12.94 4.56
N GLN A 84 -9.75 -13.68 3.82
CA GLN A 84 -10.13 -14.61 2.73
C GLN A 84 -11.02 -13.96 1.65
N LYS A 85 -11.02 -12.64 1.54
CA LYS A 85 -11.77 -11.93 0.51
C LYS A 85 -10.99 -12.02 -0.80
N ARG A 86 -11.62 -12.55 -1.84
CA ARG A 86 -11.07 -12.50 -3.21
C ARG A 86 -11.12 -11.06 -3.71
N VAL A 87 -10.00 -10.36 -3.57
CA VAL A 87 -9.80 -9.01 -4.11
C VAL A 87 -8.82 -9.06 -5.28
N PRO A 88 -9.06 -8.33 -6.38
CA PRO A 88 -8.12 -8.24 -7.48
C PRO A 88 -6.85 -7.49 -7.06
N PHE A 89 -5.71 -7.86 -7.65
CA PHE A 89 -4.44 -7.20 -7.38
C PHE A 89 -4.50 -5.71 -7.80
N PRO A 90 -4.10 -4.77 -6.93
CA PRO A 90 -4.23 -3.34 -7.21
C PRO A 90 -3.24 -2.88 -8.28
N LYS A 91 -3.61 -1.85 -9.05
CA LYS A 91 -2.68 -1.18 -9.97
C LYS A 91 -1.65 -0.36 -9.17
N ILE A 92 -0.45 -0.92 -9.02
CA ILE A 92 0.69 -0.31 -8.33
C ILE A 92 1.61 0.36 -9.36
N SER A 93 1.86 1.66 -9.20
CA SER A 93 2.64 2.46 -10.16
C SER A 93 4.15 2.19 -10.11
N ILE A 94 4.69 1.86 -8.93
CA ILE A 94 6.12 1.62 -8.72
C ILE A 94 6.44 0.13 -8.99
N PRO A 95 7.31 -0.19 -9.97
CA PRO A 95 7.62 -1.57 -10.35
C PRO A 95 8.13 -2.45 -9.20
N GLU A 96 9.00 -1.93 -8.34
CA GLU A 96 9.59 -2.68 -7.23
C GLU A 96 8.54 -3.09 -6.21
N ILE A 97 7.63 -2.17 -5.87
CA ILE A 97 6.50 -2.43 -4.96
C ILE A 97 5.50 -3.39 -5.61
N ARG A 98 5.31 -3.29 -6.94
CA ARG A 98 4.44 -4.20 -7.69
C ARG A 98 4.99 -5.62 -7.66
N GLY A 99 6.27 -5.80 -7.97
CA GLY A 99 6.93 -7.10 -7.96
C GLY A 99 6.89 -7.76 -6.58
N LEU A 100 7.15 -7.00 -5.52
CA LEU A 100 7.00 -7.50 -4.15
C LEU A 100 5.55 -7.94 -3.85
N GLY A 101 4.57 -7.13 -4.27
CA GLY A 101 3.16 -7.45 -4.08
C GLY A 101 2.72 -8.70 -4.82
N GLU A 102 3.19 -8.90 -6.05
CA GLU A 102 2.92 -10.10 -6.85
C GLU A 102 3.50 -11.36 -6.21
N GLU A 103 4.70 -11.26 -5.63
CA GLU A 103 5.33 -12.36 -4.90
C GLU A 103 4.57 -12.72 -3.62
N MET A 104 4.15 -11.71 -2.84
CA MET A 104 3.31 -11.95 -1.66
C MET A 104 1.97 -12.58 -2.03
N ASP A 105 1.34 -12.13 -3.11
CA ASP A 105 0.09 -12.70 -3.63
C ASP A 105 0.27 -14.16 -4.07
N ARG A 106 1.40 -14.51 -4.70
CA ARG A 106 1.75 -15.91 -4.96
C ARG A 106 1.84 -16.73 -3.67
N LEU A 107 2.58 -16.27 -2.67
CA LEU A 107 2.71 -16.96 -1.37
C LEU A 107 1.35 -17.14 -0.67
N PHE A 108 0.49 -16.11 -0.69
CA PHE A 108 -0.85 -16.21 -0.12
C PHE A 108 -1.71 -17.25 -0.84
N ARG A 109 -1.63 -17.33 -2.17
CA ARG A 109 -2.33 -18.37 -2.95
C ARG A 109 -1.84 -19.78 -2.63
N GLU A 110 -0.53 -19.96 -2.50
CA GLU A 110 0.07 -21.25 -2.14
C GLU A 110 -0.35 -21.70 -0.74
N LEU A 111 -0.34 -20.78 0.23
CA LEU A 111 -0.79 -21.04 1.60
C LEU A 111 -2.29 -21.37 1.65
N ALA A 112 -3.12 -20.61 0.95
CA ALA A 112 -4.56 -20.86 0.88
C ALA A 112 -4.89 -22.22 0.25
N GLY A 113 -4.10 -22.65 -0.75
CA GLY A 113 -4.23 -23.99 -1.32
C GLY A 113 -3.96 -25.10 -0.30
N LYS A 114 -2.87 -24.99 0.46
CA LYS A 114 -2.51 -26.00 1.47
C LYS A 114 -3.55 -26.13 2.60
N GLU A 115 -4.02 -25.00 3.13
CA GLU A 115 -5.01 -25.02 4.21
C GLU A 115 -6.34 -25.67 3.77
N TYR A 116 -6.76 -25.44 2.53
CA TYR A 116 -7.95 -26.08 1.97
C TYR A 116 -7.79 -27.62 1.88
N VAL A 117 -6.65 -28.08 1.35
CA VAL A 117 -6.33 -29.52 1.24
C VAL A 117 -6.32 -30.18 2.61
N GLU A 118 -5.64 -29.59 3.57
CA GLU A 118 -5.50 -30.14 4.92
C GLU A 118 -6.87 -30.28 5.60
N ASN A 119 -7.69 -29.24 5.55
CA ASN A 119 -9.06 -29.26 6.09
C ASN A 119 -9.93 -30.30 5.38
N TYR A 120 -9.79 -30.44 4.06
CA TYR A 120 -10.56 -31.42 3.29
C TYR A 120 -10.18 -32.86 3.63
N VAL A 121 -8.88 -33.18 3.67
CA VAL A 121 -8.38 -34.49 4.07
C VAL A 121 -8.83 -34.82 5.49
N GLN A 122 -8.76 -33.86 6.41
CA GLN A 122 -9.22 -34.06 7.78
C GLN A 122 -10.73 -34.33 7.84
N SER A 123 -11.55 -33.54 7.13
CA SER A 123 -13.00 -33.73 7.07
C SER A 123 -13.36 -35.11 6.48
N MET A 124 -12.74 -35.49 5.37
CA MET A 124 -12.97 -36.79 4.73
C MET A 124 -12.53 -37.94 5.63
N THR A 125 -11.44 -37.77 6.38
CA THR A 125 -11.00 -38.77 7.38
C THR A 125 -12.07 -38.95 8.46
N HIS A 126 -12.67 -37.86 8.96
CA HIS A 126 -13.77 -37.94 9.91
C HIS A 126 -15.00 -38.63 9.29
N GLU A 127 -15.32 -38.32 8.04
CA GLU A 127 -16.43 -38.95 7.33
C GLU A 127 -16.22 -40.45 7.07
N ILE A 128 -14.99 -40.92 6.82
CA ILE A 128 -14.66 -42.35 6.64
C ILE A 128 -14.70 -43.11 7.97
N LYS A 129 -14.37 -42.47 9.08
CA LYS A 129 -14.32 -43.13 10.40
C LYS A 129 -15.69 -43.66 10.86
N SER A 130 -16.75 -42.93 10.54
CA SER A 130 -18.13 -43.30 10.86
C SER A 130 -18.59 -44.59 10.16
N PRO A 131 -18.58 -44.70 8.82
CA PRO A 131 -18.96 -45.91 8.10
C PRO A 131 -18.03 -47.07 8.43
N LEU A 132 -16.73 -46.84 8.65
CA LEU A 132 -15.80 -47.89 9.06
C LEU A 132 -16.16 -48.49 10.43
N SER A 133 -16.48 -47.64 11.41
CA SER A 133 -16.94 -48.11 12.73
C SER A 133 -18.24 -48.92 12.62
N SER A 134 -19.17 -48.48 11.76
CA SER A 134 -20.44 -49.18 11.49
C SER A 134 -20.21 -50.55 10.82
N LEU A 135 -19.25 -50.63 9.90
CA LEU A 135 -18.79 -51.85 9.24
C LEU A 135 -18.24 -52.87 10.24
N LEU A 136 -17.33 -52.41 11.11
CA LEU A 136 -16.72 -53.24 12.15
C LEU A 136 -17.77 -53.75 13.14
N ALA A 137 -18.64 -52.87 13.64
CA ALA A 137 -19.73 -53.23 14.54
C ALA A 137 -20.70 -54.24 13.90
N SER A 138 -21.07 -54.02 12.64
CA SER A 138 -21.92 -54.96 11.91
C SER A 138 -21.25 -56.33 11.72
N SER A 139 -19.93 -56.35 11.49
CA SER A 139 -19.18 -57.60 11.33
C SER A 139 -19.07 -58.40 12.62
N GLU A 140 -18.93 -57.72 13.76
CA GLU A 140 -18.86 -58.34 15.08
C GLU A 140 -20.20 -58.98 15.47
N LEU A 141 -21.30 -58.29 15.15
CA LEU A 141 -22.67 -58.76 15.43
C LEU A 141 -23.10 -59.98 14.60
N ILE A 142 -22.43 -60.31 13.49
CA ILE A 142 -22.79 -61.47 12.64
C ILE A 142 -22.68 -62.78 13.42
N ILE A 143 -21.66 -62.90 14.29
CA ILE A 143 -21.41 -64.11 15.08
C ILE A 143 -22.45 -64.23 16.21
N GLU A 144 -22.82 -63.10 16.81
CA GLU A 144 -23.74 -63.06 17.96
C GLU A 144 -25.21 -63.12 17.56
N ASN A 145 -25.57 -62.70 16.34
CA ASN A 145 -26.96 -62.56 15.91
C ASN A 145 -27.21 -63.19 14.51
N PRO A 146 -27.24 -64.53 14.41
CA PRO A 146 -27.44 -65.23 13.14
C PRO A 146 -28.76 -64.86 12.45
N ASP A 147 -29.80 -64.58 13.23
CA ASP A 147 -31.13 -64.20 12.74
C ASP A 147 -31.15 -62.87 11.98
N ARG A 148 -30.10 -62.04 12.14
CA ARG A 148 -29.97 -60.72 11.49
C ARG A 148 -28.94 -60.70 10.37
N LEU A 149 -28.38 -61.85 10.00
CA LEU A 149 -27.25 -61.96 9.07
C LEU A 149 -27.47 -61.19 7.75
N GLU A 150 -28.64 -61.31 7.12
CA GLU A 150 -28.92 -60.59 5.87
C GLU A 150 -28.86 -59.07 6.04
N SER A 151 -29.44 -58.53 7.12
CA SER A 151 -29.43 -57.09 7.39
C SER A 151 -28.04 -56.56 7.74
N LEU A 152 -27.26 -57.33 8.50
CA LEU A 152 -25.88 -56.98 8.87
C LEU A 152 -24.97 -56.99 7.63
N VAL A 153 -25.10 -58.01 6.77
CA VAL A 153 -24.36 -58.08 5.50
C VAL A 153 -24.76 -56.92 4.56
N SER A 154 -26.05 -56.58 4.50
CA SER A 154 -26.52 -55.43 3.73
C SER A 154 -25.92 -54.11 4.24
N ASN A 155 -25.85 -53.91 5.56
CA ASN A 155 -25.21 -52.73 6.16
C ASN A 155 -23.71 -52.65 5.83
N ILE A 156 -22.99 -53.76 5.95
CA ILE A 156 -21.56 -53.86 5.57
C ILE A 156 -21.36 -53.42 4.12
N GLN A 157 -22.18 -53.92 3.19
CA GLN A 157 -22.09 -53.55 1.78
C GLN A 157 -22.43 -52.08 1.52
N LEU A 158 -23.43 -51.54 2.23
CA LEU A 158 -23.82 -50.14 2.13
C LEU A 158 -22.69 -49.21 2.59
N GLU A 159 -22.13 -49.46 3.77
CA GLU A 159 -21.06 -48.63 4.33
C GLU A 159 -19.76 -48.77 3.53
N GLY A 160 -19.46 -49.96 2.98
CA GLY A 160 -18.37 -50.17 2.04
C GLY A 160 -18.49 -49.31 0.78
N ARG A 161 -19.70 -49.27 0.17
CA ARG A 161 -19.98 -48.39 -0.98
C ARG A 161 -19.87 -46.91 -0.62
N ARG A 162 -20.27 -46.54 0.59
CA ARG A 162 -20.14 -45.16 1.10
C ARG A 162 -18.68 -44.75 1.22
N ILE A 163 -17.83 -45.61 1.79
CA ILE A 163 -16.36 -45.37 1.85
C ILE A 163 -15.79 -45.23 0.44
N GLN A 164 -16.17 -46.11 -0.49
CA GLN A 164 -15.72 -46.03 -1.89
C GLN A 164 -16.09 -44.69 -2.52
N THR A 165 -17.32 -44.22 -2.32
CA THR A 165 -17.78 -42.92 -2.83
C THR A 165 -16.96 -41.76 -2.25
N ILE A 166 -16.60 -41.83 -0.96
CA ILE A 166 -15.75 -40.80 -0.33
C ILE A 166 -14.34 -40.82 -0.94
N LEU A 167 -13.76 -41.99 -1.18
CA LEU A 167 -12.44 -42.12 -1.81
C LEU A 167 -12.43 -41.60 -3.25
N GLU A 168 -13.47 -41.90 -4.04
CA GLU A 168 -13.62 -41.41 -5.41
C GLU A 168 -13.64 -39.87 -5.45
N LYS A 169 -14.39 -39.23 -4.54
CA LYS A 169 -14.41 -37.76 -4.41
C LYS A 169 -13.05 -37.18 -4.05
N LEU A 170 -12.30 -37.86 -3.18
CA LEU A 170 -10.97 -37.42 -2.77
C LEU A 170 -9.96 -37.50 -3.93
N LEU A 171 -10.05 -38.56 -4.74
CA LEU A 171 -9.23 -38.72 -5.95
C LEU A 171 -9.59 -37.70 -7.04
N GLU A 172 -10.89 -37.41 -7.23
CA GLU A 172 -11.36 -36.37 -8.13
C GLU A 172 -10.78 -35.00 -7.74
N LEU A 173 -10.87 -34.63 -6.46
CA LEU A 173 -10.31 -33.39 -5.94
C LEU A 173 -8.78 -33.30 -6.17
N SER A 174 -8.06 -34.38 -5.88
CA SER A 174 -6.60 -34.44 -6.10
C SER A 174 -6.23 -34.26 -7.58
N SER A 175 -7.04 -34.82 -8.50
CA SER A 175 -6.81 -34.67 -9.94
C SER A 175 -7.05 -33.22 -10.42
N LEU A 176 -8.06 -32.54 -9.88
CA LEU A 176 -8.36 -31.14 -10.17
C LEU A 176 -7.25 -30.21 -9.68
N GLU A 177 -6.70 -30.46 -8.49
CA GLU A 177 -5.57 -29.67 -7.99
C GLU A 177 -4.31 -29.85 -8.83
N ASN A 178 -3.99 -31.08 -9.24
CA ASN A 178 -2.82 -31.36 -10.05
C ASN A 178 -2.92 -30.69 -11.44
N GLN A 179 -4.12 -30.67 -12.05
CA GLN A 179 -4.36 -29.91 -13.28
C GLN A 179 -4.24 -28.39 -13.06
N SER A 180 -4.75 -27.87 -11.94
CA SER A 180 -4.65 -26.44 -11.62
C SER A 180 -3.21 -25.95 -11.41
N GLN A 181 -2.30 -26.85 -11.01
CA GLN A 181 -0.87 -26.59 -10.91
C GLN A 181 -0.17 -26.63 -12.28
N LEU A 182 -0.62 -27.51 -13.18
CA LEU A 182 -0.06 -27.66 -14.53
C LEU A 182 -0.43 -26.50 -15.47
N GLU A 183 -1.62 -25.91 -15.35
CA GLU A 183 -2.03 -24.74 -16.16
C GLU A 183 -1.38 -23.42 -15.72
N LYS A 184 -0.66 -23.41 -14.58
CA LYS A 184 -0.03 -22.21 -14.01
C LYS A 184 1.50 -22.15 -14.21
N ASN A 185 2.09 -23.15 -14.85
CA ASN A 185 3.49 -23.17 -15.30
C ASN A 185 3.59 -22.81 -16.77
#